data_AF-A0A1M7SD17-F1
#
_entry.id   AF-A0A1M7SD17-F1
#
_cell.length_a   1.000
_cell.length_b   1.000
_cell.length_c   1.000
_cell.angle_alpha   90.00
_cell.angle_beta   90.00
_cell.angle_gamma   90.00
#
_symmetry.space_group_name_H-M   'P 1'
#
loop_
_entity.id
_entity.type
_entity.pdbx_description
1 polymer ?
#
loop_
_entity_poly.entity_id
_entity_poly.type
_entity_poly.pdbx_seq_one_letter_code
_entity_poly.pdbx_strand_id
1 'polypeptide(L)'
;MKKIFVITLMIVLTTLSFTSTSTSENFVLSIVPQHPQGLFVEFTSIGFSFGNSEISTQPLFDVIGAFNLKLRYYPTNWIVINNETYLWDPFFINKAYLGESIDPNYQMYILLNMTHLHSNFFISPVVVRPFVQTGLVSVFNPGSEYVTVLVGRGFLSAGILATENIEIFSTIEGGMLINVWQSANTPDDWESIVNEARQKSLYATARAGFIWYYDRYSGLELGYRLILHGADSPLRFIQGYSFTDYIYNYFSALYYANPDDPRISIPFITTDYYLSFTTKF
;
A
#
# COMPACT_ATOMS: atom_id res chain seq x y z
N MET A 1 11.55 -16.91 20.87
CA MET A 1 12.22 -17.92 20.02
C MET A 1 11.58 -18.05 18.63
N LYS A 2 10.28 -18.38 18.49
CA LYS A 2 9.60 -18.47 17.17
C LYS A 2 9.65 -17.18 16.32
N LYS A 3 9.51 -15.99 16.94
CA LYS A 3 9.56 -14.69 16.25
C LYS A 3 10.95 -14.35 15.68
N ILE A 4 12.02 -14.73 16.40
CA ILE A 4 13.40 -14.54 15.94
C ILE A 4 13.67 -15.49 14.77
N PHE A 5 13.19 -16.73 14.82
CA PHE A 5 13.32 -17.68 13.71
C PHE A 5 12.68 -17.18 12.41
N VAL A 6 11.49 -16.56 12.46
CA VAL A 6 10.84 -16.00 11.26
C VAL A 6 11.62 -14.83 10.68
N ILE A 7 12.14 -13.93 11.53
CA ILE A 7 12.97 -12.80 11.10
C ILE A 7 14.31 -13.29 10.52
N THR A 8 14.95 -14.26 11.17
CA THR A 8 16.19 -14.87 10.67
C THR A 8 15.95 -15.65 9.38
N LEU A 9 14.81 -16.35 9.23
CA LEU A 9 14.45 -17.03 8.00
C LEU A 9 14.15 -16.05 6.86
N MET A 10 13.46 -14.94 7.14
CA MET A 10 13.29 -13.82 6.18
C MET A 10 14.64 -13.25 5.75
N ILE A 11 15.55 -12.98 6.70
CA ILE A 11 16.90 -12.48 6.41
C ILE A 11 17.69 -13.51 5.58
N VAL A 12 17.63 -14.79 5.93
CA VAL A 12 18.32 -15.88 5.21
C VAL A 12 17.73 -16.11 3.82
N LEU A 13 16.42 -16.00 3.64
CA LEU A 13 15.78 -16.03 2.31
C LEU A 13 16.18 -14.81 1.47
N THR A 14 16.30 -13.63 2.07
CA THR A 14 16.80 -12.44 1.36
C THR A 14 18.28 -12.54 1.00
N THR A 15 19.11 -13.21 1.81
CA THR A 15 20.56 -13.38 1.53
C THR A 15 20.90 -14.57 0.64
N LEU A 16 20.09 -15.63 0.60
CA LEU A 16 20.29 -16.76 -0.33
C LEU A 16 19.79 -16.45 -1.76
N SER A 17 19.10 -15.33 -1.96
CA SER A 17 18.57 -14.91 -3.27
C SER A 17 19.59 -14.18 -4.16
N PHE A 18 20.86 -14.06 -3.74
CA PHE A 18 21.91 -13.36 -4.49
C PHE A 18 22.57 -14.17 -5.62
N THR A 19 22.09 -15.38 -5.91
CA THR A 19 22.67 -16.22 -6.96
C THR A 19 21.61 -16.88 -7.82
N SER A 20 21.00 -16.13 -8.73
CA SER A 20 20.56 -16.71 -9.99
C SER A 20 20.55 -15.64 -11.09
N THR A 21 21.55 -15.73 -11.96
CA THR A 21 21.54 -15.17 -13.30
C THR A 21 20.56 -15.98 -14.14
N SER A 22 19.27 -15.63 -14.09
CA SER A 22 18.31 -16.07 -15.09
C SER A 22 17.68 -14.84 -15.74
N THR A 23 17.60 -14.89 -17.06
CA THR A 23 17.31 -13.78 -17.97
C THR A 23 15.99 -13.11 -17.65
N SER A 24 16.10 -11.86 -17.18
CA SER A 24 15.04 -10.90 -16.87
C SER A 24 14.01 -10.65 -17.97
N GLU A 25 14.33 -10.99 -19.21
CA GLU A 25 13.56 -10.55 -20.38
C GLU A 25 12.18 -11.21 -20.48
N ASN A 26 11.98 -12.35 -19.82
CA ASN A 26 10.72 -13.09 -19.89
C ASN A 26 9.77 -12.81 -18.72
N PHE A 27 10.16 -12.06 -17.69
CA PHE A 27 9.33 -11.85 -16.50
C PHE A 27 8.72 -10.45 -16.44
N VAL A 28 7.45 -10.37 -16.03
CA VAL A 28 6.78 -9.09 -15.77
C VAL A 28 7.24 -8.53 -14.43
N LEU A 29 7.81 -7.33 -14.48
CA LEU A 29 8.40 -6.66 -13.33
C LEU A 29 7.35 -5.83 -12.62
N SER A 30 7.31 -5.98 -11.30
CA SER A 30 6.42 -5.19 -10.46
C SER A 30 7.02 -3.83 -10.05
N ILE A 31 8.28 -3.58 -10.40
CA ILE A 31 9.00 -2.32 -10.19
C ILE A 31 9.11 -1.60 -11.53
N VAL A 32 8.62 -0.36 -11.57
CA VAL A 32 8.82 0.53 -12.72
C VAL A 32 10.29 0.96 -12.74
N PRO A 33 11.00 0.86 -13.88
CA PRO A 33 12.37 1.33 -13.98
C PRO A 33 12.51 2.82 -13.66
N GLN A 34 13.69 3.19 -13.17
CA GLN A 34 14.04 4.60 -12.98
C GLN A 34 14.01 5.36 -14.31
N HIS A 35 13.51 6.59 -14.29
CA HIS A 35 13.58 7.53 -15.40
C HIS A 35 15.03 7.85 -15.76
N PRO A 36 15.30 8.19 -17.04
CA PRO A 36 16.56 8.80 -17.44
C PRO A 36 16.92 10.00 -16.55
N GLN A 37 18.21 10.23 -16.35
CA GLN A 37 18.68 11.35 -15.53
C GLN A 37 18.16 12.70 -16.06
N GLY A 38 17.70 13.55 -15.15
CA GLY A 38 17.13 14.85 -15.46
C GLY A 38 15.67 14.98 -15.06
N LEU A 39 15.03 16.02 -15.58
CA LEU A 39 13.61 16.30 -15.37
C LEU A 39 12.76 15.27 -16.14
N PHE A 40 11.71 14.77 -15.49
CA PHE A 40 10.67 13.99 -16.17
C PHE A 40 9.28 14.55 -15.87
N VAL A 41 8.38 14.35 -16.83
CA VAL A 41 6.97 14.74 -16.75
C VAL A 41 6.16 13.59 -17.33
N GLU A 42 5.26 13.06 -16.53
CA GLU A 42 4.29 12.04 -16.91
C GLU A 42 2.88 12.54 -16.58
N PHE A 43 1.85 11.83 -17.04
CA PHE A 43 0.46 12.20 -16.75
C PHE A 43 0.18 12.29 -15.23
N THR A 44 0.84 11.44 -14.46
CA THR A 44 0.57 11.24 -13.03
C THR A 44 1.57 11.94 -12.12
N SER A 45 2.75 12.32 -12.65
CA SER A 45 3.85 12.79 -11.81
C SER A 45 4.80 13.74 -12.55
N ILE A 46 5.43 14.63 -11.78
CA ILE A 46 6.52 15.49 -12.24
C ILE A 46 7.67 15.34 -11.26
N GLY A 47 8.90 15.21 -11.76
CA GLY A 47 10.05 14.98 -10.90
C GLY A 47 11.40 15.14 -11.56
N PHE A 48 12.42 14.73 -10.81
CA PHE A 48 13.81 14.76 -11.21
C PHE A 48 14.51 13.45 -10.80
N SER A 49 15.19 12.83 -11.76
CA SER A 49 15.96 11.60 -11.59
C SER A 49 17.45 11.92 -11.53
N PHE A 50 18.15 11.39 -10.53
CA PHE A 50 19.58 11.63 -10.31
C PHE A 50 20.26 10.42 -9.66
N GLY A 51 21.40 9.99 -10.22
CA GLY A 51 22.06 8.77 -9.77
C GLY A 51 21.10 7.59 -9.79
N ASN A 52 20.94 6.92 -8.64
CA ASN A 52 19.99 5.83 -8.44
C ASN A 52 18.72 6.29 -7.68
N SER A 53 18.38 7.58 -7.73
CA SER A 53 17.28 8.16 -6.97
C SER A 53 16.35 9.01 -7.83
N GLU A 54 15.12 9.17 -7.37
CA GLU A 54 14.14 10.09 -7.94
C GLU A 54 13.42 10.84 -6.83
N ILE A 55 13.14 12.11 -7.10
CA ILE A 55 12.22 12.93 -6.33
C ILE A 55 11.08 13.36 -7.25
N SER A 56 9.85 13.24 -6.78
CA SER A 56 8.66 13.58 -7.58
C SER A 56 7.48 14.01 -6.73
N THR A 57 6.52 14.64 -7.39
CA THR A 57 5.21 15.04 -6.85
C THR A 57 4.13 14.55 -7.82
N GLN A 58 2.88 14.50 -7.37
CA GLN A 58 1.72 14.10 -8.18
C GLN A 58 0.70 15.24 -8.24
N PRO A 59 0.84 16.18 -9.20
CA PRO A 59 0.05 17.42 -9.24
C PRO A 59 -1.47 17.23 -9.28
N LEU A 60 -1.94 16.07 -9.75
CA LEU A 60 -3.38 15.74 -9.75
C LEU A 60 -3.96 15.70 -8.33
N PHE A 61 -3.18 15.35 -7.31
CA PHE A 61 -3.64 15.31 -5.93
C PHE A 61 -3.69 16.68 -5.26
N ASP A 62 -2.92 17.65 -5.75
CA ASP A 62 -2.96 19.03 -5.26
C ASP A 62 -4.35 19.65 -5.48
N VAL A 63 -5.07 19.23 -6.52
CA VAL A 63 -6.43 19.70 -6.84
C VAL A 63 -7.43 19.33 -5.73
N ILE A 64 -7.20 18.23 -5.02
CA ILE A 64 -8.04 17.78 -3.90
C ILE A 64 -7.42 18.08 -2.52
N GLY A 65 -6.36 18.90 -2.49
CA GLY A 65 -5.66 19.28 -1.26
C GLY A 65 -4.79 18.20 -0.65
N ALA A 66 -4.43 17.17 -1.42
CA ALA A 66 -3.56 16.07 -0.99
C ALA A 66 -2.15 16.27 -1.58
N PHE A 67 -1.39 17.19 -1.00
CA PHE A 67 -0.05 17.52 -1.46
C PHE A 67 0.91 16.40 -1.15
N ASN A 68 1.73 15.98 -2.11
CA ASN A 68 2.62 14.86 -1.89
C ASN A 68 4.05 15.09 -2.36
N LEU A 69 4.96 14.36 -1.72
CA LEU A 69 6.36 14.26 -2.10
C LEU A 69 6.77 12.79 -2.06
N LYS A 70 7.39 12.33 -3.13
CA LYS A 70 7.83 10.95 -3.31
C LYS A 70 9.32 10.90 -3.58
N LEU A 71 10.02 10.09 -2.80
CA LEU A 71 11.42 9.77 -2.95
C LEU A 71 11.56 8.27 -3.24
N ARG A 72 12.17 7.95 -4.38
CA ARG A 72 12.52 6.56 -4.73
C ARG A 72 14.03 6.41 -4.79
N TYR A 73 14.53 5.30 -4.27
CA TYR A 73 15.91 4.86 -4.40
C TYR A 73 15.93 3.45 -4.97
N TYR A 74 16.78 3.24 -5.98
CA TYR A 74 16.92 1.99 -6.72
C TYR A 74 18.30 1.39 -6.45
N PRO A 75 18.49 0.60 -5.38
CA PRO A 75 19.75 -0.10 -5.14
C PRO A 75 20.18 -0.95 -6.35
N THR A 76 19.20 -1.57 -7.00
CA THR A 76 19.32 -2.34 -8.24
C THR A 76 18.05 -2.19 -9.06
N ASN A 77 18.02 -2.70 -10.29
CA ASN A 77 16.79 -2.76 -11.11
C ASN A 77 15.71 -3.69 -10.52
N TRP A 78 16.03 -4.43 -9.46
CA TRP A 78 15.18 -5.43 -8.83
C TRP A 78 14.63 -5.01 -7.48
N ILE A 79 15.09 -3.88 -6.94
CA ILE A 79 14.77 -3.42 -5.59
C ILE A 79 14.44 -1.94 -5.66
N VAL A 80 13.34 -1.55 -5.03
CA VAL A 80 13.00 -0.13 -4.83
C VAL A 80 12.74 0.11 -3.35
N ILE A 81 13.32 1.20 -2.86
CA ILE A 81 12.99 1.79 -1.57
C ILE A 81 12.23 3.08 -1.90
N ASN A 82 11.02 3.21 -1.38
CA ASN A 82 10.16 4.34 -1.65
C ASN A 82 9.72 4.96 -0.33
N ASN A 83 9.87 6.27 -0.22
CA ASN A 83 9.28 7.07 0.83
C ASN A 83 8.32 8.07 0.19
N GLU A 84 7.10 8.12 0.68
CA GLU A 84 6.05 8.97 0.14
C GLU A 84 5.32 9.65 1.28
N THR A 85 5.29 10.98 1.24
CA THR A 85 4.65 11.82 2.23
C THR A 85 3.49 12.53 1.57
N TYR A 86 2.32 12.48 2.21
CA TYR A 86 1.15 13.27 1.85
C TYR A 86 0.79 14.18 3.02
N LEU A 87 0.60 15.47 2.73
CA LEU A 87 -0.13 16.39 3.58
C LEU A 87 -1.50 16.61 2.95
N TRP A 88 -2.53 16.11 3.59
CA TRP A 88 -3.90 16.27 3.17
C TRP A 88 -4.63 17.29 4.04
N ASP A 89 -5.22 18.28 3.37
CA ASP A 89 -6.16 19.24 3.93
C ASP A 89 -7.58 18.90 3.45
N PRO A 90 -8.40 18.22 4.28
CA PRO A 90 -9.75 17.81 3.89
C PRO A 90 -10.67 18.98 3.53
N PHE A 91 -10.34 20.20 3.99
CA PHE A 91 -11.11 21.41 3.72
C PHE A 91 -10.54 22.25 2.57
N PHE A 92 -9.50 21.76 1.88
CA PHE A 92 -8.84 22.52 0.82
C PHE A 92 -9.82 22.98 -0.26
N ILE A 93 -10.72 22.10 -0.71
CA ILE A 93 -11.67 22.43 -1.78
C ILE A 93 -12.57 23.59 -1.37
N ASN A 94 -13.12 23.52 -0.15
CA ASN A 94 -13.99 24.56 0.39
C ASN A 94 -13.27 25.91 0.51
N LYS A 95 -12.02 25.90 0.97
CA LYS A 95 -11.21 27.12 1.13
C LYS A 95 -10.75 27.70 -0.20
N ALA A 96 -10.18 26.87 -1.07
CA ALA A 96 -9.49 27.31 -2.29
C ALA A 96 -10.46 27.59 -3.45
N TYR A 97 -11.54 26.81 -3.58
CA TYR A 97 -12.47 26.91 -4.71
C TYR A 97 -13.83 27.48 -4.35
N LEU A 98 -14.34 27.22 -3.13
CA LEU A 98 -15.66 27.73 -2.70
C LEU A 98 -15.57 29.04 -1.90
N GLY A 99 -14.38 29.42 -1.44
CA GLY A 99 -14.16 30.64 -0.65
C GLY A 99 -14.76 30.59 0.75
N GLU A 100 -15.04 29.39 1.27
CA GLU A 100 -15.60 29.20 2.60
C GLU A 100 -14.55 29.40 3.69
N SER A 101 -14.91 30.17 4.73
CA SER A 101 -14.11 30.25 5.94
C SER A 101 -14.40 29.05 6.83
N ILE A 102 -13.37 28.24 7.10
CA ILE A 102 -13.46 27.12 8.05
C ILE A 102 -13.14 27.65 9.44
N ASP A 103 -13.98 27.31 10.42
CA ASP A 103 -13.67 27.59 11.82
C ASP A 103 -12.33 26.92 12.18
N PRO A 104 -11.35 27.67 12.71
CA PRO A 104 -10.06 27.12 13.12
C PRO A 104 -10.17 25.94 14.09
N ASN A 105 -11.25 25.84 14.88
CA ASN A 105 -11.49 24.75 15.82
C ASN A 105 -11.87 23.43 15.13
N TYR A 106 -12.41 23.49 13.90
CA TYR A 106 -12.77 22.30 13.11
C TYR A 106 -11.71 21.95 12.06
N GLN A 107 -10.71 22.81 11.85
CA GLN A 107 -9.63 22.54 10.91
C GLN A 107 -8.80 21.35 11.37
N MET A 108 -8.67 20.36 10.48
CA MET A 108 -7.81 19.21 10.65
C MET A 108 -6.90 19.04 9.44
N TYR A 109 -5.78 18.40 9.65
CA TYR A 109 -4.84 17.99 8.61
C TYR A 109 -4.45 16.54 8.85
N ILE A 110 -4.15 15.84 7.75
CA ILE A 110 -3.71 14.46 7.78
C ILE A 110 -2.31 14.42 7.16
N LEU A 111 -1.31 14.05 7.95
CA LEU A 111 0.04 13.78 7.45
C LEU A 111 0.23 12.26 7.36
N LEU A 112 0.34 11.74 6.15
CA LEU A 112 0.57 10.33 5.87
C LEU A 112 2.00 10.16 5.34
N ASN A 113 2.83 9.41 6.05
CA ASN A 113 4.15 8.99 5.57
C ASN A 113 4.16 7.49 5.34
N MET A 114 4.43 7.07 4.12
CA MET A 114 4.50 5.68 3.72
C MET A 114 5.92 5.37 3.26
N THR A 115 6.59 4.45 3.96
CA THR A 115 7.89 3.93 3.52
C THR A 115 7.75 2.47 3.17
N HIS A 116 8.17 2.07 1.98
CA HIS A 116 8.17 0.67 1.59
C HIS A 116 9.47 0.24 0.93
N LEU A 117 9.77 -1.05 1.08
CA LEU A 117 10.78 -1.77 0.33
C LEU A 117 10.07 -2.86 -0.45
N HIS A 118 10.39 -2.93 -1.74
CA HIS A 118 9.83 -3.92 -2.65
C HIS A 118 10.93 -4.52 -3.50
N SER A 119 10.88 -5.82 -3.75
CA SER A 119 11.84 -6.47 -4.64
C SER A 119 11.23 -7.53 -5.54
N ASN A 120 11.93 -7.86 -6.62
CA ASN A 120 11.66 -9.02 -7.47
C ASN A 120 12.87 -9.96 -7.40
N PHE A 121 12.62 -11.23 -7.06
CA PHE A 121 13.62 -12.30 -7.05
C PHE A 121 13.19 -13.39 -8.03
N PHE A 122 14.14 -13.94 -8.77
CA PHE A 122 13.86 -15.00 -9.76
C PHE A 122 14.46 -16.32 -9.31
N ILE A 123 13.59 -17.31 -9.15
CA ILE A 123 13.92 -18.71 -8.94
C ILE A 123 13.20 -19.45 -10.08
N SER A 124 13.76 -19.36 -11.29
CA SER A 124 13.10 -19.82 -12.52
C SER A 124 12.47 -21.21 -12.36
N PRO A 125 11.19 -21.39 -12.72
CA PRO A 125 10.30 -20.46 -13.45
C PRO A 125 9.47 -19.52 -12.55
N VAL A 126 9.81 -19.41 -11.28
CA VAL A 126 9.06 -18.64 -10.27
C VAL A 126 9.66 -17.25 -10.09
N VAL A 127 8.80 -16.24 -10.00
CA VAL A 127 9.14 -14.90 -9.52
C VAL A 127 8.57 -14.69 -8.12
N VAL A 128 9.42 -14.27 -7.19
CA VAL A 128 9.07 -14.01 -5.79
C VAL A 128 9.19 -12.53 -5.52
N ARG A 129 8.16 -11.94 -4.92
CA ARG A 129 8.03 -10.50 -4.70
C ARG A 129 7.71 -10.21 -3.23
N PRO A 130 8.72 -10.04 -2.38
CA PRO A 130 8.50 -9.57 -1.02
C PRO A 130 8.33 -8.06 -1.00
N PHE A 131 7.45 -7.62 -0.12
CA PHE A 131 7.13 -6.23 0.12
C PHE A 131 6.96 -6.00 1.61
N VAL A 132 7.52 -4.91 2.12
CA VAL A 132 7.29 -4.43 3.48
C VAL A 132 7.00 -2.95 3.42
N GLN A 133 6.05 -2.49 4.23
CA GLN A 133 5.69 -1.08 4.33
C GLN A 133 5.39 -0.70 5.78
N THR A 134 5.82 0.49 6.14
CA THR A 134 5.35 1.19 7.32
C THR A 134 4.57 2.43 6.88
N GLY A 135 3.43 2.65 7.53
CA GLY A 135 2.60 3.84 7.38
C GLY A 135 2.54 4.57 8.71
N LEU A 136 2.93 5.83 8.72
CA LEU A 136 2.74 6.74 9.84
C LEU A 136 1.65 7.74 9.45
N VAL A 137 0.52 7.68 10.12
CA VAL A 137 -0.63 8.56 9.88
C VAL A 137 -0.81 9.46 11.08
N SER A 138 -0.62 10.77 10.89
CA SER A 138 -0.92 11.76 11.92
C SER A 138 -2.16 12.55 11.52
N VAL A 139 -3.18 12.52 12.36
CA VAL A 139 -4.30 13.46 12.30
C VAL A 139 -4.01 14.54 13.33
N PHE A 140 -3.98 15.80 12.90
CA PHE A 140 -3.66 16.91 13.78
C PHE A 140 -4.48 18.15 13.44
N ASN A 141 -4.73 18.97 14.45
CA ASN A 141 -5.27 20.31 14.25
C ASN A 141 -4.18 21.36 14.46
N PRO A 142 -4.36 22.60 13.95
CA PRO A 142 -3.46 23.71 14.27
C PRO A 142 -3.40 24.06 15.76
N GLY A 143 -4.39 23.61 16.55
CA GLY A 143 -4.55 23.87 17.98
C GLY A 143 -3.68 23.04 18.92
N SER A 144 -2.76 22.21 18.39
CA SER A 144 -1.79 21.35 19.12
C SER A 144 -2.28 19.97 19.51
N GLU A 145 -3.48 19.57 19.11
CA GLU A 145 -3.94 18.19 19.29
C GLU A 145 -3.51 17.32 18.11
N TYR A 146 -2.92 16.16 18.42
CA TYR A 146 -2.58 15.17 17.41
C TYR A 146 -2.84 13.75 17.89
N VAL A 147 -3.14 12.88 16.94
CA VAL A 147 -3.06 11.42 17.07
C VAL A 147 -2.22 10.90 15.92
N THR A 148 -1.14 10.21 16.24
CA THR A 148 -0.23 9.59 15.30
C THR A 148 -0.28 8.08 15.45
N VAL A 149 -0.52 7.38 14.34
CA VAL A 149 -0.67 5.93 14.27
C VAL A 149 0.44 5.37 13.39
N LEU A 150 1.20 4.41 13.91
CA LEU A 150 2.16 3.63 13.11
C LEU A 150 1.57 2.26 12.82
N VAL A 151 1.43 1.95 11.53
CA VAL A 151 0.99 0.66 11.01
C VAL A 151 2.14 0.02 10.25
N GLY A 152 2.32 -1.29 10.43
CA GLY A 152 3.22 -2.10 9.61
C GLY A 152 2.41 -3.08 8.80
N ARG A 153 2.77 -3.26 7.54
CA ARG A 153 2.21 -4.32 6.68
C ARG A 153 3.28 -4.86 5.74
N GLY A 154 3.01 -6.02 5.18
CA GLY A 154 3.87 -6.62 4.18
C GLY A 154 3.19 -7.76 3.47
N PHE A 155 3.75 -8.16 2.34
CA PHE A 155 3.33 -9.36 1.66
C PHE A 155 4.51 -10.12 1.08
N LEU A 156 4.27 -11.39 0.83
CA LEU A 156 5.12 -12.25 0.02
C LEU A 156 4.27 -12.80 -1.12
N SER A 157 4.60 -12.43 -2.35
CA SER A 157 3.96 -12.96 -3.54
C SER A 157 4.89 -13.92 -4.28
N ALA A 158 4.33 -14.99 -4.83
CA ALA A 158 5.01 -15.88 -5.77
C ALA A 158 4.16 -15.99 -7.04
N GLY A 159 4.80 -15.97 -8.19
CA GLY A 159 4.15 -16.05 -9.49
C GLY A 159 4.89 -16.96 -10.45
N ILE A 160 4.16 -17.64 -11.33
CA ILE A 160 4.69 -18.45 -12.43
C ILE A 160 4.02 -18.01 -13.71
N LEU A 161 4.81 -17.74 -14.75
CA LEU A 161 4.28 -17.45 -16.08
C LEU A 161 3.78 -18.74 -16.73
N ALA A 162 2.47 -18.83 -16.91
CA ALA A 162 1.82 -19.91 -17.65
C ALA A 162 1.94 -19.70 -19.17
N THR A 163 1.97 -18.43 -19.60
CA THR A 163 2.27 -18.00 -20.97
C THR A 163 3.09 -16.71 -20.93
N GLU A 164 3.46 -16.15 -22.09
CA GLU A 164 4.18 -14.87 -22.18
C GLU A 164 3.47 -13.72 -21.45
N ASN A 165 2.13 -13.78 -21.37
CA ASN A 165 1.29 -12.70 -20.86
C ASN A 165 0.36 -13.15 -19.71
N ILE A 166 0.47 -14.38 -19.22
CA ILE A 166 -0.39 -14.87 -18.12
C ILE A 166 0.49 -15.38 -16.99
N GLU A 167 0.34 -14.79 -15.82
CA GLU A 167 0.96 -15.24 -14.58
C GLU A 167 -0.09 -15.85 -13.64
N ILE A 168 0.19 -17.04 -13.13
CA ILE A 168 -0.52 -17.61 -11.99
C ILE A 168 0.19 -17.14 -10.73
N PHE A 169 -0.53 -16.58 -9.78
CA PHE A 169 0.09 -16.03 -8.58
C PHE A 169 -0.58 -16.51 -7.31
N SER A 170 0.18 -16.42 -6.22
CA SER A 170 -0.30 -16.53 -4.86
C SER A 170 0.43 -15.50 -3.99
N THR A 171 -0.29 -14.90 -3.05
CA THR A 171 0.22 -13.85 -2.17
C THR A 171 -0.26 -14.09 -0.75
N ILE A 172 0.63 -13.97 0.23
CA ILE A 172 0.25 -13.87 1.63
C ILE A 172 0.54 -12.45 2.08
N GLU A 173 -0.46 -11.76 2.60
CA GLU A 173 -0.36 -10.39 3.12
C GLU A 173 -0.76 -10.37 4.60
N GLY A 174 -0.06 -9.56 5.40
CA GLY A 174 -0.46 -9.29 6.76
C GLY A 174 -0.07 -7.89 7.20
N GLY A 175 -0.73 -7.43 8.24
CA GLY A 175 -0.45 -6.12 8.82
C GLY A 175 -1.02 -5.98 10.21
N MET A 176 -0.52 -4.98 10.92
CA MET A 176 -0.95 -4.64 12.27
C MET A 176 -0.62 -3.20 12.62
N LEU A 177 -1.38 -2.66 13.55
CA LEU A 177 -1.00 -1.49 14.33
C LEU A 177 0.27 -1.84 15.09
N ILE A 178 1.27 -0.95 15.02
CA ILE A 178 2.50 -1.03 15.79
C ILE A 178 2.42 -0.09 16.98
N ASN A 179 1.95 1.15 16.79
CA ASN A 179 1.84 2.08 17.90
C ASN A 179 0.85 3.22 17.67
N VAL A 180 0.44 3.85 18.77
CA VAL A 180 -0.34 5.09 18.76
C VAL A 180 0.32 6.08 19.72
N TRP A 181 0.53 7.30 19.25
CA TRP A 181 0.91 8.45 20.06
C TRP A 181 -0.19 9.51 19.98
N GLN A 182 -0.42 10.23 21.06
CA GLN A 182 -1.37 11.34 21.08
C GLN A 182 -0.84 12.46 21.96
N SER A 183 -1.32 13.68 21.73
CA SER A 183 -0.99 14.87 22.54
C SER A 183 -1.76 14.94 23.85
N ALA A 184 -2.94 14.31 23.94
CA ALA A 184 -3.80 14.35 25.11
C ALA A 184 -3.28 13.46 26.24
N ASN A 185 -3.58 13.83 27.49
CA ASN A 185 -3.27 13.01 28.67
C ASN A 185 -3.80 11.59 28.46
N THR A 186 -2.90 10.63 28.50
CA THR A 186 -3.23 9.21 28.34
C THR A 186 -3.73 8.64 29.66
N PRO A 187 -4.76 7.78 29.66
CA PRO A 187 -5.16 7.01 30.85
C PRO A 187 -4.01 6.19 31.43
N ASP A 188 -4.10 5.84 32.72
CA ASP A 188 -3.09 5.02 33.41
C ASP A 188 -2.89 3.64 32.74
N ASP A 189 -3.92 3.12 32.06
CA ASP A 189 -3.93 1.83 31.36
C ASP A 189 -3.65 1.94 29.86
N TRP A 190 -3.10 3.07 29.39
CA TRP A 190 -2.86 3.33 27.96
C TRP A 190 -2.09 2.23 27.24
N GLU A 191 -1.06 1.66 27.85
CA GLU A 191 -0.30 0.57 27.23
C GLU A 191 -1.16 -0.68 27.02
N SER A 192 -2.10 -0.96 27.93
CA SER A 192 -3.07 -2.06 27.78
C SER A 192 -4.02 -1.79 26.62
N ILE A 193 -4.56 -0.58 26.53
CA ILE A 193 -5.45 -0.14 25.43
C ILE A 193 -4.73 -0.28 24.08
N VAL A 194 -3.50 0.22 23.97
CA VAL A 194 -2.70 0.11 22.75
C VAL A 194 -2.41 -1.35 22.42
N ASN A 195 -2.07 -2.18 23.40
CA ASN A 195 -1.84 -3.61 23.17
C ASN A 195 -3.10 -4.33 22.69
N GLU A 196 -4.27 -4.02 23.24
CA GLU A 196 -5.54 -4.55 22.78
C GLU A 196 -5.83 -4.11 21.33
N ALA A 197 -5.62 -2.83 21.02
CA ALA A 197 -5.77 -2.30 19.66
C ALA A 197 -4.82 -3.00 18.67
N ARG A 198 -3.56 -3.26 19.06
CA ARG A 198 -2.60 -4.03 18.26
C ARG A 198 -3.12 -5.43 17.94
N GLN A 199 -3.63 -6.15 18.94
CA GLN A 199 -4.19 -7.49 18.74
C GLN A 199 -5.42 -7.46 17.83
N LYS A 200 -6.36 -6.54 18.08
CA LYS A 200 -7.57 -6.38 17.25
C LYS A 200 -7.26 -5.97 15.81
N SER A 201 -6.19 -5.20 15.60
CA SER A 201 -5.76 -4.74 14.28
C SER A 201 -5.04 -5.79 13.44
N LEU A 202 -4.53 -6.86 14.06
CA LEU A 202 -3.77 -7.88 13.35
C LEU A 202 -4.66 -8.55 12.30
N TYR A 203 -4.19 -8.59 11.06
CA TYR A 203 -4.85 -9.31 9.99
C TYR A 203 -3.86 -10.13 9.18
N ALA A 204 -4.36 -11.20 8.57
CA ALA A 204 -3.64 -11.98 7.57
C ALA A 204 -4.62 -12.43 6.49
N THR A 205 -4.20 -12.29 5.23
CA THR A 205 -4.97 -12.75 4.07
C THR A 205 -4.07 -13.57 3.15
N ALA A 206 -4.68 -14.48 2.41
CA ALA A 206 -4.05 -15.13 1.27
C ALA A 206 -4.84 -14.77 0.01
N ARG A 207 -4.13 -14.59 -1.09
CA ARG A 207 -4.71 -14.40 -2.42
C ARG A 207 -4.12 -15.43 -3.36
N ALA A 208 -4.92 -15.92 -4.29
CA ALA A 208 -4.44 -16.72 -5.41
C ALA A 208 -5.28 -16.42 -6.64
N GLY A 209 -4.65 -16.44 -7.81
CA GLY A 209 -5.33 -16.07 -9.04
C GLY A 209 -4.44 -16.05 -10.24
N PHE A 210 -4.89 -15.33 -11.25
CA PHE A 210 -4.22 -15.13 -12.52
C PHE A 210 -4.13 -13.63 -12.81
N ILE A 211 -3.01 -13.22 -13.38
CA ILE A 211 -2.82 -11.89 -13.94
C ILE A 211 -2.62 -12.07 -15.45
N TRP A 212 -3.46 -11.43 -16.24
CA TRP A 212 -3.24 -11.30 -17.67
C TRP A 212 -2.63 -9.93 -17.98
N TYR A 213 -1.41 -9.91 -18.48
CA TYR A 213 -0.67 -8.71 -18.83
C TYR A 213 -0.98 -8.29 -20.26
N TYR A 214 -1.34 -7.02 -20.45
CA TYR A 214 -1.47 -6.43 -21.78
C TYR A 214 -0.20 -5.67 -22.19
N ASP A 215 0.63 -5.28 -21.22
CA ASP A 215 1.99 -4.79 -21.42
C ASP A 215 2.91 -5.20 -20.25
N ARG A 216 4.18 -4.74 -20.25
CA ARG A 216 5.17 -5.12 -19.21
C ARG A 216 4.86 -4.59 -17.80
N TYR A 217 3.92 -3.69 -17.64
CA TYR A 217 3.63 -2.98 -16.40
C TYR A 217 2.16 -3.08 -15.98
N SER A 218 1.31 -3.56 -16.87
CA SER A 218 -0.12 -3.44 -16.75
C SER A 218 -0.84 -4.74 -17.10
N GLY A 219 -1.83 -5.09 -16.27
CA GLY A 219 -2.56 -6.34 -16.40
C GLY A 219 -3.88 -6.37 -15.65
N LEU A 220 -4.70 -7.36 -15.96
CA LEU A 220 -5.96 -7.65 -15.30
C LEU A 220 -5.74 -8.78 -14.30
N GLU A 221 -5.99 -8.51 -13.02
CA GLU A 221 -5.94 -9.49 -11.94
C GLU A 221 -7.34 -10.09 -11.73
N LEU A 222 -7.41 -11.41 -11.73
CA LEU A 222 -8.59 -12.19 -11.36
C LEU A 222 -8.19 -13.26 -10.37
N GLY A 223 -8.89 -13.35 -9.24
CA GLY A 223 -8.62 -14.39 -8.27
C GLY A 223 -9.51 -14.35 -7.05
N TYR A 224 -9.06 -15.06 -6.03
CA TYR A 224 -9.77 -15.29 -4.79
C TYR A 224 -8.97 -14.77 -3.61
N ARG A 225 -9.63 -14.13 -2.63
CA ARG A 225 -9.03 -13.66 -1.38
C ARG A 225 -9.61 -14.44 -0.19
N LEU A 226 -8.74 -15.11 0.55
CA LEU A 226 -9.04 -15.78 1.81
C LEU A 226 -8.61 -14.89 2.98
N ILE A 227 -9.52 -14.66 3.93
CA ILE A 227 -9.17 -14.09 5.23
C ILE A 227 -8.65 -15.23 6.12
N LEU A 228 -7.37 -15.20 6.45
CA LEU A 228 -6.74 -16.19 7.34
C LEU A 228 -6.90 -15.82 8.81
N HIS A 229 -6.86 -14.52 9.11
CA HIS A 229 -7.02 -13.98 10.46
C HIS A 229 -7.49 -12.52 10.42
N GLY A 230 -8.20 -12.09 11.47
CA GLY A 230 -8.58 -10.69 11.64
C GLY A 230 -9.71 -10.24 10.70
N ALA A 231 -10.76 -11.05 10.54
CA ALA A 231 -11.94 -10.67 9.73
C ALA A 231 -12.60 -9.36 10.22
N ASP A 232 -12.56 -9.13 11.53
CA ASP A 232 -13.05 -7.92 12.19
C ASP A 232 -11.94 -6.86 12.38
N SER A 233 -10.75 -7.06 11.81
CA SER A 233 -9.68 -6.09 11.94
C SER A 233 -10.09 -4.77 11.29
N PRO A 234 -9.93 -3.63 11.98
CA PRO A 234 -10.15 -2.32 11.37
C PRO A 234 -9.18 -2.06 10.21
N LEU A 235 -8.03 -2.74 10.16
CA LEU A 235 -7.09 -2.61 9.06
C LEU A 235 -7.54 -3.34 7.79
N ARG A 236 -8.68 -4.03 7.80
CA ARG A 236 -9.23 -4.67 6.60
C ARG A 236 -9.50 -3.69 5.46
N PHE A 237 -9.74 -2.42 5.78
CA PHE A 237 -10.03 -1.35 4.80
C PHE A 237 -8.78 -0.62 4.29
N ILE A 238 -7.60 -0.94 4.79
CA ILE A 238 -6.33 -0.40 4.31
C ILE A 238 -5.45 -1.51 3.70
N GLN A 239 -6.04 -2.66 3.43
CA GLN A 239 -5.37 -3.82 2.82
C GLN A 239 -4.95 -3.50 1.40
N GLY A 240 -3.81 -4.06 1.00
CA GLY A 240 -3.47 -4.23 -0.39
C GLY A 240 -2.68 -3.14 -1.12
N TYR A 241 -2.14 -3.58 -2.24
CA TYR A 241 -1.01 -3.02 -2.96
C TYR A 241 -1.38 -2.68 -4.41
N SER A 242 -2.42 -3.32 -4.93
CA SER A 242 -2.98 -3.01 -6.24
C SER A 242 -4.17 -2.06 -6.13
N PHE A 243 -4.48 -1.37 -7.22
CA PHE A 243 -5.69 -0.55 -7.33
C PHE A 243 -6.97 -1.35 -7.05
N THR A 244 -6.98 -2.63 -7.41
CA THR A 244 -8.04 -3.61 -7.05
C THR A 244 -8.34 -3.62 -5.57
N ASP A 245 -7.29 -3.62 -4.77
CA ASP A 245 -7.40 -3.73 -3.33
C ASP A 245 -8.05 -2.46 -2.75
N TYR A 246 -7.73 -1.29 -3.28
CA TYR A 246 -8.36 -0.03 -2.91
C TYR A 246 -9.84 0.03 -3.32
N ILE A 247 -10.20 -0.47 -4.52
CA ILE A 247 -11.61 -0.59 -4.93
C ILE A 247 -12.38 -1.51 -3.97
N TYR A 248 -11.81 -2.69 -3.67
CA TYR A 248 -12.41 -3.62 -2.72
C TYR A 248 -12.61 -2.97 -1.35
N ASN A 249 -11.59 -2.28 -0.84
CA ASN A 249 -11.67 -1.60 0.44
C ASN A 249 -12.72 -0.50 0.45
N TYR A 250 -12.84 0.27 -0.63
CA TYR A 250 -13.87 1.31 -0.78
C TYR A 250 -15.28 0.73 -0.71
N PHE A 251 -15.59 -0.30 -1.51
CA PHE A 251 -16.91 -0.93 -1.48
C PHE A 251 -17.19 -1.68 -0.18
N SER A 252 -16.17 -2.32 0.39
CA SER A 252 -16.27 -2.92 1.73
C SER A 252 -16.60 -1.86 2.78
N ALA A 253 -15.92 -0.71 2.76
CA ALA A 253 -16.20 0.38 3.68
C ALA A 253 -17.63 0.92 3.53
N LEU A 254 -18.12 1.09 2.30
CA LEU A 254 -19.51 1.48 2.03
C LEU A 254 -20.52 0.46 2.57
N TYR A 255 -20.28 -0.84 2.35
CA TYR A 255 -21.13 -1.92 2.83
C TYR A 255 -21.24 -1.92 4.35
N TYR A 256 -20.12 -1.74 5.06
CA TYR A 256 -20.13 -1.72 6.53
C TYR A 256 -20.64 -0.41 7.13
N ALA A 257 -20.58 0.72 6.39
CA ALA A 257 -21.11 2.00 6.85
C ALA A 257 -22.65 2.05 6.83
N ASN A 258 -23.30 1.28 5.94
CA ASN A 258 -24.76 1.28 5.77
C ASN A 258 -25.32 -0.16 5.73
N PRO A 259 -25.31 -0.90 6.85
CA PRO A 259 -25.72 -2.31 6.88
C PRO A 259 -27.22 -2.53 6.60
N ASP A 260 -28.06 -1.50 6.76
CA ASP A 260 -29.53 -1.60 6.65
C ASP A 260 -30.10 -1.10 5.29
N ASP A 261 -29.25 -0.62 4.38
CA ASP A 261 -29.71 -0.12 3.06
C ASP A 261 -29.95 -1.30 2.09
N PRO A 262 -31.14 -1.46 1.48
CA PRO A 262 -31.46 -2.58 0.62
C PRO A 262 -30.60 -2.61 -0.66
N ARG A 263 -29.49 -3.33 -0.56
CA ARG A 263 -28.76 -4.04 -1.64
C ARG A 263 -28.58 -3.25 -2.94
N ILE A 264 -27.54 -2.42 -2.97
CA ILE A 264 -26.78 -2.26 -4.21
C ILE A 264 -25.86 -3.48 -4.32
N SER A 265 -26.41 -4.58 -4.83
CA SER A 265 -25.59 -5.65 -5.42
C SER A 265 -24.95 -5.08 -6.67
N ILE A 266 -23.74 -4.53 -6.53
CA ILE A 266 -22.89 -4.28 -7.69
C ILE A 266 -22.53 -5.68 -8.22
N PRO A 267 -22.97 -6.05 -9.44
CA PRO A 267 -22.55 -7.31 -10.01
C PRO A 267 -21.01 -7.27 -10.12
N PHE A 268 -20.35 -8.37 -9.75
CA PHE A 268 -18.91 -8.67 -9.93
C PHE A 268 -17.93 -8.44 -8.76
N ILE A 269 -18.39 -8.16 -7.54
CA ILE A 269 -17.59 -8.41 -6.31
C ILE A 269 -18.49 -9.07 -5.25
N THR A 270 -18.89 -10.32 -5.47
CA THR A 270 -19.51 -11.13 -4.42
C THR A 270 -18.39 -11.85 -3.68
N THR A 271 -18.01 -11.36 -2.50
CA THR A 271 -17.25 -11.96 -1.35
C THR A 271 -16.07 -12.92 -1.58
N ASP A 272 -15.82 -13.35 -2.81
CA ASP A 272 -15.15 -14.56 -3.24
C ASP A 272 -14.52 -14.37 -4.64
N TYR A 273 -15.00 -13.41 -5.44
CA TYR A 273 -14.44 -13.09 -6.76
C TYR A 273 -14.18 -11.60 -6.89
N TYR A 274 -13.01 -11.23 -7.42
CA TYR A 274 -12.73 -9.85 -7.83
C TYR A 274 -12.43 -9.79 -9.34
N LEU A 275 -13.15 -8.95 -10.06
CA LEU A 275 -12.76 -8.53 -11.41
C LEU A 275 -12.13 -7.15 -11.30
N SER A 276 -10.81 -7.04 -11.50
CA SER A 276 -10.14 -5.75 -11.44
C SER A 276 -9.85 -5.16 -12.80
N PHE A 277 -10.22 -3.91 -12.99
CA PHE A 277 -9.62 -3.04 -13.99
C PHE A 277 -8.44 -2.33 -13.32
N THR A 278 -7.21 -2.59 -13.76
CA THR A 278 -6.05 -1.82 -13.29
C THR A 278 -5.55 -0.91 -14.41
N THR A 279 -5.41 0.37 -14.07
CA THR A 279 -4.54 1.33 -14.77
C THR A 279 -3.48 1.68 -13.74
N LYS A 280 -2.20 1.42 -14.00
CA LYS A 280 -1.16 1.70 -13.00
C LYS A 280 -0.69 3.16 -13.09
N PHE A 281 -0.55 3.78 -11.92
CA PHE A 281 0.19 5.02 -11.65
C PHE A 281 1.64 4.66 -11.30
#